data_AF-A0A960SRQ5-F1
#
_entry.id   AF-A0A960SRQ5-F1
#
_cell.length_a   1.000
_cell.length_b   1.000
_cell.length_c   1.000
_cell.angle_alpha   90.00
_cell.angle_beta   90.00
_cell.angle_gamma   90.00
#
_symmetry.space_group_name_H-M   'P 1'
#
loop_
_entity.id
_entity.type
_entity.pdbx_description
1 polymer ?
#
loop_
_entity_poly.entity_id
_entity_poly.type
_entity_poly.pdbx_seq_one_letter_code
_entity_poly.pdbx_strand_id
1 'polypeptide(L)'
;MMITLTLDPDVAAKAREGAARLRRPFKEVVNAALRIGLDSLLAPQSSKPYRTTPRPMGVREEFSYDRIAELLAQAEGEDHP
;
A
#
# COMPACT_ATOMS: atom_id res chain seq x y z
N MET A 1 13.75 2.45 31.60
CA MET A 1 14.92 3.11 30.98
C MET A 1 14.66 4.61 30.89
N MET A 2 15.66 5.45 31.18
CA MET A 2 15.63 6.89 30.93
C MET A 2 16.30 7.15 29.59
N ILE A 3 15.60 7.85 28.69
CA ILE A 3 16.07 8.17 27.34
C ILE A 3 15.74 9.64 27.11
N THR A 4 16.69 10.39 26.56
CA THR A 4 16.45 11.75 26.07
C THR A 4 16.20 11.66 24.57
N LEU A 5 15.06 12.17 24.13
CA LEU A 5 14.67 12.23 22.73
C LEU A 5 14.35 13.68 22.37
N THR A 6 14.97 14.18 21.31
CA THR A 6 14.61 15.48 20.72
C THR A 6 13.37 15.30 19.85
N LEU A 7 12.34 16.12 20.06
CA LEU A 7 11.12 16.12 19.27
C LEU A 7 11.04 17.41 18.46
N ASP A 8 10.51 17.31 17.24
CA ASP A 8 10.17 18.49 16.46
C ASP A 8 9.11 19.34 17.19
N PRO A 9 9.13 20.68 17.01
CA PRO A 9 8.25 21.58 17.75
C PRO A 9 6.75 21.25 17.61
N ASP A 10 6.32 20.83 16.43
CA ASP A 10 4.93 20.49 16.14
C ASP A 10 4.51 19.17 16.81
N VAL A 11 5.39 18.16 16.82
CA VAL A 11 5.17 16.88 17.50
C VAL A 11 5.08 17.09 19.01
N ALA A 12 5.97 17.92 19.56
CA ALA A 12 5.96 18.27 20.98
C ALA A 12 4.67 19.00 21.38
N ALA A 13 4.19 19.93 20.55
CA ALA A 13 2.93 20.63 20.78
C ALA A 13 1.73 19.67 20.80
N LYS A 14 1.61 18.79 19.79
CA LYS A 14 0.55 17.78 19.71
C LYS A 14 0.57 16.82 20.90
N ALA A 15 1.75 16.38 21.32
CA ALA A 15 1.89 15.50 22.48
C ALA A 15 1.47 16.19 23.79
N ARG A 16 1.77 17.48 23.95
CA ARG A 16 1.34 18.28 25.12
C ARG A 16 -0.17 18.48 25.15
N GLU A 17 -0.77 18.78 24.00
CA GLU A 17 -2.23 18.87 23.87
C GLU A 17 -2.91 17.54 24.22
N GLY A 18 -2.38 16.43 23.68
CA GLY A 18 -2.85 15.08 24.00
C GLY A 18 -2.75 14.76 25.50
N ALA A 19 -1.64 15.12 26.14
CA ALA A 19 -1.46 14.96 27.59
C ALA A 19 -2.47 15.76 28.41
N ALA A 20 -2.71 17.03 28.03
CA ALA A 20 -3.70 17.87 28.68
C ALA A 20 -5.12 17.31 28.53
N ARG A 21 -5.50 16.90 27.31
CA ARG A 21 -6.82 16.35 27.00
C ARG A 21 -7.10 15.03 27.70
N LEU A 22 -6.10 14.15 27.76
CA LEU A 22 -6.22 12.84 28.41
C LEU A 22 -6.01 12.89 29.93
N ARG A 23 -5.55 14.03 30.47
CA ARG A 23 -5.16 14.19 31.89
C ARG A 23 -4.15 13.13 32.34
N ARG A 24 -3.18 12.82 31.48
CA ARG A 24 -2.14 11.82 31.72
C ARG A 24 -0.75 12.43 31.65
N PRO A 25 0.24 11.83 32.34
CA PRO A 25 1.63 12.29 32.24
C PRO A 25 2.12 12.31 30.79
N PHE A 26 2.84 13.37 30.40
CA PHE A 26 3.37 13.56 29.04
C PHE A 26 4.14 12.32 28.55
N LYS A 27 4.98 11.75 29.40
CA LYS A 27 5.74 10.51 29.12
C LYS A 27 4.83 9.33 28.75
N GLU A 28 3.72 9.16 29.45
CA GLU A 28 2.79 8.06 29.16
C GLU A 28 2.12 8.23 27.80
N VAL A 29 1.70 9.46 27.49
CA VAL A 29 1.06 9.78 26.21
C VAL A 29 2.03 9.60 25.05
N VAL A 30 3.26 10.10 25.17
CA VAL A 30 4.30 9.92 24.16
C VAL A 30 4.61 8.43 23.96
N ASN A 31 4.81 7.66 25.03
CA ASN A 31 5.07 6.23 24.90
C ASN A 31 3.89 5.46 24.29
N ALA A 32 2.65 5.81 24.64
CA ALA A 32 1.48 5.18 24.04
C ALA A 32 1.37 5.49 22.55
N ALA A 33 1.57 6.76 22.17
CA ALA A 33 1.56 7.17 20.77
C ALA A 33 2.68 6.51 19.96
N LEU A 34 3.90 6.41 20.51
CA LEU A 34 5.01 5.74 19.86
C LEU A 34 4.74 4.24 19.65
N ARG A 35 4.11 3.53 20.59
CA ARG A 35 3.74 2.13 20.39
C ARG A 35 2.79 1.97 19.21
N ILE A 36 1.70 2.73 19.19
CA ILE A 36 0.70 2.70 18.11
C ILE A 36 1.35 3.06 16.77
N GLY A 37 2.18 4.11 16.75
CA GLY A 37 2.85 4.57 15.55
C GLY A 37 3.87 3.56 15.02
N LEU A 38 4.68 2.96 15.90
CA LEU A 38 5.65 1.93 15.53
C LEU A 38 4.98 0.64 15.07
N ASP A 39 3.89 0.22 15.73
CA ASP A 39 3.11 -0.94 15.29
C ASP A 39 2.58 -0.72 13.88
N SER A 40 2.09 0.48 13.56
CA SER A 40 1.61 0.81 12.22
C SER A 40 2.73 0.99 11.19
N LEU A 41 3.88 1.52 11.59
CA LEU A 41 5.02 1.77 10.71
C LEU A 41 5.75 0.47 10.35
N LEU A 42 5.84 -0.46 11.31
CA LEU A 42 6.50 -1.75 11.17
C LEU A 42 5.54 -2.85 10.70
N ALA A 43 4.23 -2.62 10.75
CA ALA A 43 3.26 -3.54 10.17
C ALA A 43 3.60 -3.78 8.69
N PRO A 44 3.60 -5.04 8.23
CA PRO A 44 3.70 -5.33 6.80
C PRO A 44 2.60 -4.56 6.08
N GLN A 45 2.93 -3.84 5.01
CA GLN A 45 1.90 -3.26 4.16
C GLN A 45 0.98 -4.39 3.72
N SER A 46 -0.27 -4.35 4.18
CA SER A 46 -1.30 -5.27 3.73
C SER A 46 -1.50 -5.02 2.23
N SER A 47 -0.88 -5.85 1.39
CA SER A 47 -1.18 -5.83 -0.03
C SER A 47 -2.61 -6.31 -0.17
N LYS A 48 -3.45 -5.50 -0.82
CA LYS A 48 -4.77 -5.99 -1.22
C LYS A 48 -4.51 -7.17 -2.16
N PRO A 49 -5.10 -8.35 -1.93
CA PRO A 49 -5.01 -9.44 -2.87
C PRO A 49 -5.41 -8.94 -4.25
N TYR A 50 -4.56 -9.16 -5.26
CA TYR A 50 -4.88 -8.79 -6.62
C TYR A 50 -6.16 -9.53 -7.04
N ARG A 51 -7.22 -8.79 -7.36
CA ARG A 51 -8.48 -9.32 -7.86
C ARG A 51 -8.77 -8.69 -9.20
N THR A 52 -8.85 -9.52 -10.24
CA THR A 52 -9.34 -9.11 -11.56
C THR A 52 -10.78 -9.58 -11.73
N THR A 53 -11.60 -8.79 -12.43
CA THR A 53 -12.93 -9.23 -12.88
C THR A 53 -12.79 -9.70 -14.31
N PRO A 54 -12.69 -11.03 -14.56
CA PRO A 54 -12.49 -11.53 -15.91
C PRO A 54 -13.72 -11.18 -16.76
N ARG A 55 -13.46 -10.83 -18.02
CA ARG A 55 -14.50 -10.71 -19.04
C ARG A 55 -14.35 -11.86 -20.04
N PRO A 56 -15.45 -12.49 -20.47
CA PRO A 56 -15.39 -13.47 -21.52
C PRO A 56 -15.06 -12.76 -22.84
N MET A 57 -13.78 -12.66 -23.16
CA MET A 57 -13.31 -12.06 -24.40
C MET A 57 -13.54 -13.01 -25.60
N GLY A 58 -13.64 -14.31 -25.33
CA GLY A 58 -13.75 -15.33 -26.35
C GLY A 58 -12.54 -15.36 -27.29
N VAL A 59 -12.63 -16.23 -28.29
CA VAL A 59 -11.74 -16.21 -29.45
C VAL A 59 -12.61 -15.79 -30.62
N ARG A 60 -12.15 -14.86 -31.45
CA ARG A 60 -12.86 -14.55 -32.69
C ARG A 60 -12.81 -15.78 -33.59
N GLU A 61 -13.86 -16.03 -34.37
CA GLU A 61 -13.98 -17.24 -35.20
C GLU A 61 -12.84 -17.37 -36.22
N GLU A 62 -12.22 -16.25 -36.61
CA GLU A 62 -11.09 -16.23 -37.53
C GLU A 62 -9.76 -16.65 -36.86
N PHE A 63 -9.74 -16.77 -35.53
CA PHE A 63 -8.54 -17.06 -34.76
C PHE A 63 -8.58 -18.45 -34.12
N SER A 64 -7.44 -19.12 -34.15
CA SER A 64 -7.20 -20.36 -33.40
C SER A 64 -5.91 -20.25 -32.61
N TYR A 65 -6.00 -20.48 -31.30
CA TYR A 65 -4.81 -20.50 -30.42
C TYR A 65 -3.90 -21.71 -30.67
N ASP A 66 -4.42 -22.75 -31.32
CA ASP A 66 -3.63 -23.92 -31.70
C ASP A 66 -2.80 -23.68 -32.98
N ARG A 67 -3.09 -22.60 -33.72
CA ARG A 67 -2.36 -22.17 -34.93
C ARG A 67 -1.60 -20.87 -34.68
N ILE A 68 -0.60 -20.97 -33.80
CA ILE A 68 0.14 -19.82 -33.28
C ILE A 68 0.76 -18.96 -34.41
N ALA A 69 1.32 -19.58 -35.45
CA ALA A 69 1.96 -18.83 -36.55
C ALA A 69 0.96 -17.97 -37.36
N GLU A 70 -0.22 -18.52 -37.68
CA GLU A 70 -1.30 -17.80 -38.38
C GLU A 70 -1.87 -16.68 -37.50
N LEU A 71 -2.08 -17.00 -36.22
CA LEU A 71 -2.57 -16.05 -35.22
C LEU A 71 -1.65 -14.84 -35.08
N LEU A 72 -0.33 -15.07 -35.00
CA LEU A 72 0.67 -14.00 -34.92
C LEU A 72 0.67 -13.14 -36.18
N ALA A 73 0.73 -13.74 -37.37
CA ALA A 73 0.72 -13.02 -38.63
C ALA A 73 -0.51 -12.09 -38.77
N GLN A 74 -1.67 -12.55 -38.30
CA GLN A 74 -2.91 -11.78 -38.39
C GLN A 74 -3.08 -10.77 -37.24
N ALA A 75 -2.45 -10.99 -36.08
CA ALA A 75 -2.41 -10.03 -34.97
C ALA A 75 -1.40 -8.90 -35.21
N GLU A 76 -0.29 -9.18 -35.89
CA GLU A 76 0.77 -8.24 -36.24
C GLU A 76 0.40 -7.37 -37.46
N GLY A 77 -0.48 -7.86 -38.35
CA GLY A 77 -0.97 -7.17 -39.54
C GLY A 77 0.04 -7.17 -40.70
N GLU A 78 -0.44 -7.02 -41.94
CA GLU A 78 0.41 -6.93 -43.17
C GLU A 78 1.40 -5.75 -43.17
N ASP A 79 1.32 -4.84 -42.18
CA ASP A 79 2.20 -3.70 -41.97
C ASP A 79 3.24 -3.90 -40.85
N HIS A 80 3.48 -5.13 -40.38
CA HIS A 80 4.57 -5.38 -39.43
C HIS A 80 5.94 -5.26 -40.14
N PRO A 81 6.79 -4.27 -39.80
CA PRO A 81 8.09 -4.07 -40.43
C PRO A 81 9.13 -5.14 -40.05
#